data_AF-E9URS6-F1
#
_entry.id   AF-E9URS6-F1
#
_cell.length_a   1.000
_cell.length_b   1.000
_cell.length_c   1.000
_cell.angle_alpha   90.00
_cell.angle_beta   90.00
_cell.angle_gamma   90.00
#
_symmetry.space_group_name_H-M   'P 1'
#
loop_
_entity.id
_entity.type
_entity.pdbx_description
1 polymer ?
#
loop_
_entity_poly.entity_id
_entity_poly.type
_entity_poly.pdbx_seq_one_letter_code
_entity_poly.pdbx_strand_id
1 'polypeptide(L)'
;MEYRNDPWWGQLLVVGIELALLAAIIWVYARLVRQPPPSPTWWDVSALLVLGVLQSTYGMTRLARGAPLSEERHGTPDWGYQVDGAAFVALGVVAASLCIREIVRLRERRDDAAETPR
;
A
#
# COMPACT_ATOMS: atom_id res chain seq x y z
N MET A 1 35.47 24.30 -7.76
CA MET A 1 34.11 23.74 -7.81
C MET A 1 34.23 22.34 -8.38
N GLU A 2 34.24 21.35 -7.50
CA GLU A 2 34.37 19.94 -7.89
C GLU A 2 32.98 19.45 -8.28
N TYR A 3 32.75 19.23 -9.57
CA TYR A 3 31.49 18.68 -10.09
C TYR A 3 31.46 17.20 -9.68
N ARG A 4 30.86 16.92 -8.52
CA ARG A 4 30.64 15.55 -8.06
C ARG A 4 29.66 14.90 -9.03
N ASN A 5 30.19 14.07 -9.93
CA ASN A 5 29.41 13.21 -10.82
C ASN A 5 28.70 12.16 -9.95
N ASP A 6 27.58 12.52 -9.33
CA ASP A 6 26.65 11.54 -8.80
C ASP A 6 26.09 10.77 -10.01
N PRO A 7 26.26 9.44 -10.10
CA PRO A 7 25.85 8.69 -11.28
C PRO A 7 24.32 8.67 -11.34
N TRP A 8 23.76 9.50 -12.21
CA TRP A 8 22.32 9.60 -12.52
C TRP A 8 21.65 8.24 -12.79
N TRP A 9 22.42 7.26 -13.29
CA TRP A 9 21.99 5.86 -13.44
C TRP A 9 21.53 5.21 -12.13
N GLY A 10 22.15 5.55 -11.00
CA GLY A 10 21.77 5.02 -9.68
C GLY A 10 20.38 5.51 -9.26
N GLN A 11 20.06 6.78 -9.51
CA GLN A 11 18.74 7.34 -9.23
C GLN A 11 17.66 6.71 -10.12
N LEU A 12 17.94 6.52 -11.41
CA LEU A 12 17.02 5.85 -12.33
C LEU A 12 16.73 4.40 -11.90
N LEU A 13 17.74 3.69 -11.42
CA LEU A 13 17.58 2.32 -10.93
C LEU A 13 16.71 2.27 -9.68
N VAL A 14 16.91 3.20 -8.73
CA VAL A 14 16.08 3.29 -7.52
C VAL A 14 14.61 3.55 -7.87
N VAL A 15 14.35 4.55 -8.72
CA VAL A 15 12.98 4.87 -9.17
C VAL A 15 12.36 3.68 -9.92
N GLY A 16 13.13 2.99 -10.76
CA GLY A 16 12.66 1.79 -11.46
C GLY A 16 12.25 0.66 -10.51
N ILE A 17 13.03 0.42 -9.44
CA ILE A 17 12.69 -0.55 -8.41
C ILE A 17 11.42 -0.14 -7.65
N GLU A 18 11.29 1.14 -7.27
CA GLU A 18 10.12 1.64 -6.56
C GLU A 18 8.84 1.47 -7.40
N LEU A 19 8.89 1.80 -8.69
CA LEU A 19 7.77 1.60 -9.61
C LEU A 19 7.42 0.12 -9.78
N ALA A 20 8.41 -0.76 -9.87
CA ALA A 20 8.19 -2.20 -9.97
C ALA A 20 7.53 -2.75 -8.69
N LEU A 21 7.97 -2.29 -7.52
CA LEU A 21 7.38 -2.65 -6.23
C LEU A 21 5.93 -2.16 -6.12
N LEU A 22 5.66 -0.91 -6.51
CA LEU A 22 4.32 -0.35 -6.52
C LEU A 22 3.40 -1.15 -7.46
N ALA A 23 3.86 -1.47 -8.67
CA ALA A 23 3.13 -2.29 -9.62
C ALA A 23 2.86 -3.69 -9.08
N ALA A 24 3.82 -4.31 -8.39
CA ALA A 24 3.65 -5.61 -7.75
C ALA A 24 2.57 -5.56 -6.64
N ILE A 25 2.57 -4.52 -5.80
CA ILE A 25 1.54 -4.33 -4.76
C ILE A 25 0.16 -4.16 -5.40
N ILE A 26 0.04 -3.30 -6.41
CA ILE A 26 -1.21 -3.10 -7.15
C ILE A 26 -1.71 -4.42 -7.75
N TRP A 27 -0.80 -5.19 -8.36
CA TRP A 27 -1.13 -6.49 -8.93
C TRP A 27 -1.62 -7.48 -7.88
N VAL A 28 -1.00 -7.52 -6.69
CA VAL A 28 -1.45 -8.35 -5.56
C VAL A 28 -2.85 -7.96 -5.13
N TYR A 29 -3.16 -6.68 -4.95
CA TYR A 29 -4.51 -6.24 -4.59
C TYR A 29 -5.53 -6.53 -5.69
N ALA A 30 -5.19 -6.26 -6.96
CA ALA A 30 -6.04 -6.61 -8.08
C ALA A 30 -6.33 -8.12 -8.11
N ARG A 31 -5.34 -8.95 -7.81
CA ARG A 31 -5.49 -10.40 -7.71
C ARG A 31 -6.41 -10.78 -6.54
N LEU A 32 -6.24 -10.22 -5.36
CA LEU A 32 -7.10 -10.48 -4.19
C LEU A 32 -8.54 -10.02 -4.40
N VAL A 33 -8.75 -8.95 -5.17
CA VAL A 33 -10.09 -8.50 -5.57
C VAL A 33 -10.73 -9.53 -6.51
N ARG A 34 -10.02 -9.94 -7.56
CA ARG A 34 -10.53 -10.83 -8.63
C ARG A 34 -10.69 -12.28 -8.18
N GLN A 35 -9.76 -12.77 -7.36
CA GLN A 35 -9.65 -14.16 -6.91
C GLN A 35 -9.50 -14.14 -5.39
N PRO A 36 -10.60 -13.89 -4.66
CA PRO A 36 -10.55 -13.89 -3.21
C PRO A 36 -10.16 -15.28 -2.70
N PRO A 37 -9.42 -15.38 -1.59
CA PRO A 37 -9.00 -16.67 -1.05
C PRO A 37 -10.25 -17.54 -0.78
N PRO A 38 -10.17 -18.85 -1.08
CA PRO A 38 -11.31 -19.75 -0.94
C PRO A 38 -11.65 -20.03 0.53
N SER A 39 -10.72 -19.83 1.45
CA SER A 39 -10.93 -19.97 2.89
C SER A 39 -10.19 -18.82 3.60
N PRO A 40 -10.85 -17.67 3.82
CA PRO A 40 -10.22 -16.59 4.56
C PRO A 40 -9.94 -17.04 6.00
N THR A 41 -8.84 -16.55 6.54
CA THR A 41 -8.43 -16.77 7.93
C THR A 41 -8.34 -15.43 8.66
N TRP A 42 -8.35 -15.47 10.00
CA TRP A 42 -8.10 -14.26 10.80
C TRP A 42 -6.72 -13.66 10.54
N TRP A 43 -5.75 -14.47 10.11
CA TRP A 43 -4.43 -13.98 9.70
C TRP A 43 -4.52 -13.08 8.47
N ASP A 44 -5.33 -13.44 7.47
CA ASP A 44 -5.54 -12.61 6.27
C ASP A 44 -6.15 -11.26 6.63
N VAL A 45 -7.13 -11.25 7.54
CA VAL A 45 -7.75 -10.03 8.07
C VAL A 45 -6.72 -9.17 8.79
N SER A 46 -5.94 -9.74 9.71
CA SER A 46 -4.90 -9.01 10.43
C SER A 46 -3.83 -8.45 9.49
N ALA A 47 -3.40 -9.22 8.49
CA ALA A 47 -2.43 -8.79 7.49
C ALA A 47 -2.95 -7.61 6.67
N LEU A 48 -4.20 -7.69 6.18
CA LEU A 48 -4.83 -6.60 5.43
C LEU A 48 -5.04 -5.35 6.29
N LEU A 49 -5.42 -5.51 7.56
CA LEU A 49 -5.56 -4.40 8.49
C LEU A 49 -4.22 -3.69 8.74
N VAL A 50 -3.17 -4.45 9.06
CA VAL A 50 -1.83 -3.91 9.33
C VAL A 50 -1.28 -3.23 8.08
N LEU A 51 -1.38 -3.86 6.92
CA LEU A 51 -0.95 -3.26 5.65
C LEU A 51 -1.72 -1.98 5.35
N GLY A 52 -3.04 -1.98 5.52
CA GLY A 52 -3.88 -0.81 5.30
C GLY A 52 -3.53 0.36 6.20
N VAL A 53 -3.31 0.11 7.49
CA VAL A 53 -2.89 1.13 8.46
C VAL A 53 -1.51 1.67 8.13
N LEU A 54 -0.54 0.79 7.85
CA LEU A 54 0.83 1.20 7.51
C LEU A 54 0.86 2.06 6.26
N GLN A 55 0.22 1.63 5.17
CA GLN A 55 0.18 2.37 3.91
C GLN A 55 -0.55 3.71 4.06
N SER A 56 -1.69 3.74 4.76
CA SER A 56 -2.43 4.97 5.01
C SER A 56 -1.62 5.96 5.84
N THR A 57 -1.00 5.49 6.93
CA THR A 57 -0.21 6.36 7.81
C THR A 57 1.04 6.88 7.10
N TYR A 58 1.72 6.01 6.36
CA TYR A 58 2.89 6.37 5.57
C TYR A 58 2.54 7.40 4.49
N GLY A 59 1.47 7.14 3.71
CA GLY A 59 1.00 8.04 2.67
C GLY A 59 0.53 9.39 3.20
N MET A 60 -0.25 9.41 4.29
CA MET A 60 -0.66 10.65 4.95
C MET A 60 0.53 11.45 5.48
N THR A 61 1.54 10.78 6.03
CA THR A 61 2.75 11.46 6.49
C THR A 61 3.47 12.14 5.34
N ARG A 62 3.58 11.48 4.16
CA ARG A 62 4.17 12.08 2.97
C ARG A 62 3.38 13.27 2.45
N LEU A 63 2.05 13.17 2.41
CA LEU A 63 1.17 14.27 2.00
C LEU A 63 1.26 15.46 2.95
N ALA A 64 1.29 15.22 4.27
CA ALA A 64 1.29 16.28 5.27
C ALA A 64 2.64 16.98 5.39
N ARG A 65 3.75 16.24 5.23
CA ARG A 65 5.10 16.77 5.44
C ARG A 65 5.80 17.20 4.16
N GLY A 66 5.31 16.79 2.99
CA GLY A 66 6.07 16.93 1.74
C GLY A 66 7.41 16.20 1.82
N ALA A 67 8.36 16.59 0.98
CA ALA A 67 9.73 16.05 1.03
C ALA A 67 10.69 17.10 1.62
N PRO A 68 10.70 17.34 2.94
CA PRO A 68 11.37 18.50 3.53
C PRO A 68 12.85 18.60 3.15
N LEU A 69 13.56 17.46 3.17
CA LEU A 69 14.98 17.40 2.77
C LEU A 69 15.23 17.64 1.28
N SER A 70 14.28 17.29 0.42
CA SER A 70 14.36 17.51 -1.04
C SER A 70 13.99 18.95 -1.38
N GLU A 71 12.91 19.45 -0.77
CA GLU A 71 12.37 20.79 -0.99
C GLU A 71 13.31 21.89 -0.47
N GLU A 72 13.94 21.69 0.69
CA GLU A 72 14.99 22.60 1.20
C GLU A 72 16.21 22.65 0.28
N ARG A 73 16.51 21.55 -0.43
CA ARG A 73 17.67 21.46 -1.32
C ARG A 73 17.42 22.09 -2.69
N HIS A 74 16.21 21.96 -3.22
CA HIS A 74 15.87 22.39 -4.59
C HIS A 74 15.05 23.70 -4.64
N GLY A 75 14.52 24.16 -3.50
CA GLY A 75 13.75 25.40 -3.40
C GLY A 75 12.35 25.32 -4.04
N THR A 76 11.89 24.13 -4.38
CA THR A 76 10.59 23.89 -5.03
C THR A 76 9.88 22.69 -4.39
N PRO A 77 8.54 22.70 -4.27
CA PRO A 77 7.77 21.56 -3.76
C PRO A 77 8.01 20.28 -4.57
N ASP A 78 8.15 19.15 -3.87
CA ASP A 78 8.32 17.84 -4.50
C ASP A 78 6.96 17.17 -4.69
N TRP A 79 6.32 17.52 -5.81
CA TRP A 79 5.02 16.97 -6.17
C TRP A 79 5.05 15.46 -6.39
N GLY A 80 6.18 14.90 -6.83
CA GLY A 80 6.34 13.45 -7.00
C GLY A 80 6.19 12.74 -5.65
N TYR A 81 6.86 13.26 -4.62
CA TYR A 81 6.77 12.72 -3.27
C TYR A 81 5.35 12.75 -2.68
N GLN A 82 4.59 13.80 -2.96
CA GLN A 82 3.19 13.92 -2.53
C GLN A 82 2.27 12.97 -3.30
N VAL A 83 2.49 12.80 -4.62
CA VAL A 83 1.73 11.83 -5.45
C VAL A 83 1.97 10.41 -4.97
N ASP A 84 3.20 10.05 -4.63
CA ASP A 84 3.50 8.75 -4.00
C ASP A 84 2.72 8.58 -2.69
N GLY A 85 2.68 9.64 -1.88
CA GLY A 85 1.88 9.69 -0.65
C GLY A 85 0.41 9.39 -0.91
N ALA A 86 -0.19 10.03 -1.90
CA ALA A 86 -1.57 9.78 -2.32
C ALA A 86 -1.79 8.34 -2.80
N ALA A 87 -0.85 7.79 -3.57
CA ALA A 87 -0.92 6.39 -4.01
C ALA A 87 -0.92 5.41 -2.83
N PHE A 88 -0.06 5.62 -1.83
CA PHE A 88 -0.05 4.80 -0.61
C PHE A 88 -1.33 4.93 0.21
N VAL A 89 -1.91 6.14 0.34
CA VAL A 89 -3.21 6.31 0.99
C VAL A 89 -4.30 5.52 0.25
N ALA A 90 -4.37 5.64 -1.07
CA ALA A 90 -5.35 4.92 -1.88
C ALA A 90 -5.21 3.40 -1.74
N LEU A 91 -3.97 2.88 -1.75
CA LEU A 91 -3.69 1.47 -1.48
C LEU A 91 -4.14 1.04 -0.07
N GLY A 92 -3.93 1.89 0.93
CA GLY A 92 -4.38 1.65 2.29
C GLY A 92 -5.90 1.54 2.41
N VAL A 93 -6.64 2.39 1.68
CA VAL A 93 -8.12 2.32 1.60
C VAL A 93 -8.59 1.02 0.93
N VAL A 94 -7.90 0.58 -0.12
CA VAL A 94 -8.20 -0.70 -0.79
C VAL A 94 -7.98 -1.86 0.18
N ALA A 95 -6.87 -1.87 0.90
CA ALA A 95 -6.57 -2.90 1.91
C ALA A 95 -7.61 -2.93 3.03
N ALA A 96 -8.05 -1.76 3.52
CA ALA A 96 -9.12 -1.67 4.53
C ALA A 96 -10.45 -2.22 3.99
N SER A 97 -10.78 -1.93 2.74
CA SER A 97 -12.00 -2.44 2.08
C SER A 97 -11.96 -3.97 1.93
N LEU A 98 -10.80 -4.52 1.54
CA LEU A 98 -10.57 -5.96 1.49
C LEU A 98 -10.66 -6.60 2.89
N CYS A 99 -10.11 -5.94 3.92
CA CYS A 99 -10.20 -6.39 5.30
C CYS A 99 -11.65 -6.54 5.76
N ILE A 100 -12.49 -5.51 5.53
CA ILE A 100 -13.92 -5.55 5.84
C ILE A 100 -14.60 -6.71 5.11
N ARG A 101 -14.31 -6.89 3.82
CA ARG A 101 -14.85 -8.00 3.01
C ARG A 101 -14.50 -9.37 3.62
N GLU A 102 -13.26 -9.59 4.03
CA GLU A 102 -12.87 -10.88 4.62
C GLU A 102 -13.46 -11.08 6.03
N ILE A 103 -13.66 -10.02 6.83
CA ILE A 103 -14.39 -10.11 8.10
C ILE A 103 -15.82 -10.59 7.88
N VAL A 104 -16.52 -10.05 6.87
CA VAL A 104 -17.89 -10.47 6.54
C VAL A 104 -17.92 -11.96 6.15
N ARG A 105 -17.02 -12.38 5.26
CA ARG A 105 -16.94 -13.79 4.82
C ARG A 105 -16.60 -14.77 5.95
N LEU A 106 -15.79 -14.34 6.92
CA LEU A 106 -15.49 -15.13 8.12
C LEU A 106 -16.71 -15.30 9.02
N ARG A 107 -17.56 -14.27 9.12
CA ARG A 107 -18.80 -14.33 9.90
C ARG A 107 -19.82 -15.25 9.25
N GLU A 108 -20.07 -15.07 7.94
CA GLU A 108 -20.99 -15.92 7.16
C GLU A 108 -20.65 -17.42 7.33
N ARG A 109 -19.36 -17.77 7.22
CA ARG A 109 -18.91 -19.16 7.42
C ARG A 109 -19.15 -19.70 8.83
N ARG A 110 -19.03 -18.85 9.84
CA ARG A 110 -19.27 -19.25 11.23
C ARG A 110 -20.75 -19.53 11.46
N ASP A 111 -21.61 -18.72 10.84
CA ASP A 111 -23.06 -18.86 10.93
C ASP A 111 -23.53 -20.13 10.17
N ASP A 112 -23.02 -20.36 8.95
CA ASP A 112 -23.29 -21.59 8.16
C ASP A 112 -22.87 -22.87 8.93
N ALA A 113 -21.73 -22.82 9.63
CA ALA A 113 -21.24 -23.93 10.44
C ALA A 113 -22.06 -24.17 11.73
N ALA A 114 -22.80 -23.16 12.19
CA ALA A 114 -23.70 -23.29 13.35
C ALA A 114 -25.08 -23.84 12.94
N GLU A 115 -25.51 -23.61 11.70
CA GLU A 115 -26.82 -24.04 11.16
C GLU A 115 -26.85 -25.47 10.59
N THR A 116 -25.72 -26.18 10.55
CA THR A 116 -25.66 -27.60 10.15
C THR A 116 -25.56 -28.52 11.38
N PRO A 117 -26.69 -28.87 12.04
CA PRO A 117 -26.69 -29.88 13.09
C PRO A 117 -26.46 -31.27 12.48
N ARG A 118 -25.56 -32.03 13.10
CA ARG A 118 -25.34 -33.46 12.84
C ARG A 118 -26.52 -34.29 13.31
#